data_AF-A0AAW1TUV0-F1
#
_entry.id   AF-A0AAW1TUV0-F1
#
_cell.length_a   1.000
_cell.length_b   1.000
_cell.length_c   1.000
_cell.angle_alpha   90.00
_cell.angle_beta   90.00
_cell.angle_gamma   90.00
#
_symmetry.space_group_name_H-M   'P 1'
#
loop_
_entity.id
_entity.type
_entity.pdbx_description
1 polymer ?
#
loop_
_entity_poly.entity_id
_entity_poly.type
_entity_poly.pdbx_seq_one_letter_code
_entity_poly.pdbx_strand_id
1 'polypeptide(L)'
;MEQQRRTAALSKSYEVCFDETMIVPISQEKFLSNRSNKTKFIYMLVEKLKTIDITTKQARDDADVLIIETAIALSEHQKTAVIIGEDIDLLVILIGRTQSHQQEIFSSKSFDQYPRTKKHILFLHAFSGCDTTSALFKKGKKTVTKALEKIPNLDKLVEVFQQENCPVQTLFENGVRILLALYNAPKSEDNIDHFRYTQFIKLTKLNKPVQLSTLPPTSVAAHQHINRVYYQIQTWLGNDLEPQEWGWMLENGILEPIRTLLPPAPTELLNIIFCNCKNGCGSRCGCRKSGLLCSLACGQCNGQACLNAAQYPSNPDEENAYDPDILEGLEMNMTDNEDDDNELNVFERQ
;
A
#
# COMPACT_ATOMS: atom_id res chain seq x y z
N MET A 1 1.56 11.87 1.12
CA MET A 1 0.10 12.05 0.87
C MET A 1 -0.57 12.84 1.97
N GLU A 2 -0.33 12.56 3.25
CA GLU A 2 -0.93 13.34 4.34
C GLU A 2 -0.39 14.78 4.43
N GLN A 3 0.93 14.97 4.31
CA GLN A 3 1.50 16.32 4.21
C GLN A 3 0.90 17.07 3.01
N GLN A 4 0.78 16.44 1.83
CA GLN A 4 0.09 17.02 0.69
C GLN A 4 -1.40 17.31 0.97
N ARG A 5 -2.17 16.44 1.63
CA ARG A 5 -3.57 16.73 1.99
C ARG A 5 -3.65 17.95 2.91
N ARG A 6 -2.74 18.05 3.88
CA ARG A 6 -2.61 19.20 4.80
C ARG A 6 -2.10 20.47 4.11
N THR A 7 -1.38 20.36 2.99
CA THR A 7 -0.68 21.48 2.32
C THR A 7 -1.35 21.92 1.01
N ALA A 8 -2.06 21.03 0.32
CA ALA A 8 -2.76 21.30 -0.95
C ALA A 8 -4.01 22.17 -0.76
N ALA A 9 -4.53 22.27 0.46
CA ALA A 9 -5.62 23.16 0.83
C ALA A 9 -5.18 24.62 1.06
N LEU A 10 -3.91 24.98 0.83
CA LEU A 10 -3.40 26.29 1.21
C LEU A 10 -3.93 27.43 0.31
N SER A 11 -5.00 28.07 0.80
CA SER A 11 -5.00 29.54 0.81
C SER A 11 -3.73 29.98 1.55
N LYS A 12 -2.95 30.92 0.99
CA LYS A 12 -1.80 31.53 1.69
C LYS A 12 -2.30 32.15 3.01
N SER A 13 -2.17 31.39 4.10
CA SER A 13 -2.45 31.91 5.43
C SER A 13 -1.28 32.77 5.87
N TYR A 14 -1.58 33.97 6.37
CA TYR A 14 -0.57 34.91 6.81
C TYR A 14 -0.05 34.54 8.19
N GLU A 15 1.19 34.94 8.47
CA GLU A 15 1.72 34.86 9.82
C GLU A 15 0.92 35.80 10.73
N VAL A 16 0.50 35.29 11.88
CA VAL A 16 -0.23 36.03 12.90
C VAL A 16 0.75 36.34 14.03
N CYS A 17 0.78 37.59 14.49
CA CYS A 17 1.42 37.95 15.74
C CYS A 17 0.39 37.76 16.86
N PHE A 18 0.64 36.83 17.78
CA PHE A 18 -0.29 36.47 18.87
C PHE A 18 0.48 36.21 20.17
N ASP A 19 -0.23 36.31 21.28
CA ASP A 19 0.21 35.94 22.63
C ASP A 19 -0.84 35.05 23.32
N GLU A 20 -0.57 34.66 24.56
CA GLU A 20 -1.42 33.75 25.34
C GLU A 20 -2.83 34.27 25.64
N THR A 21 -3.06 35.59 25.51
CA THR A 21 -4.33 36.24 25.84
C THR A 21 -5.16 36.59 24.61
N MET A 22 -4.57 36.45 23.42
CA MET A 22 -5.20 36.85 22.17
C MET A 22 -6.24 35.83 21.69
N ILE A 23 -7.43 36.33 21.34
CA ILE A 23 -8.38 35.57 20.50
C ILE A 23 -7.98 35.78 19.04
N VAL A 24 -7.49 34.71 18.41
CA VAL A 24 -7.05 34.75 17.01
C VAL A 24 -8.25 34.93 16.07
N PRO A 25 -8.28 35.94 15.19
CA PRO A 25 -9.44 36.29 14.37
C PRO A 25 -9.62 35.42 13.12
N ILE A 26 -8.88 34.32 13.01
CA ILE A 26 -8.95 33.36 11.90
C ILE A 26 -9.29 31.98 12.42
N SER A 27 -9.85 31.13 11.56
CA SER A 27 -10.17 29.75 11.94
C SER A 27 -8.92 28.97 12.36
N GLN A 28 -9.10 28.00 13.26
CA GLN A 28 -8.03 27.09 13.69
C GLN A 28 -7.33 26.43 12.50
N GLU A 29 -8.09 25.93 11.52
CA GLU A 29 -7.55 25.32 10.31
C GLU A 29 -6.64 26.28 9.54
N LYS A 30 -7.07 27.53 9.34
CA LYS A 30 -6.28 28.54 8.63
C LYS A 30 -5.05 28.97 9.44
N PHE A 31 -5.17 29.06 10.75
CA PHE A 31 -4.04 29.39 11.63
C PHE A 31 -2.98 28.29 11.60
N LEU A 32 -3.40 27.03 11.81
CA LEU A 32 -2.54 25.87 11.84
C LEU A 32 -2.02 25.47 10.44
N SER A 33 -2.58 25.96 9.35
CA SER A 33 -1.99 25.69 8.02
C SER A 33 -0.68 26.46 7.78
N ASN A 34 -0.42 27.56 8.50
CA ASN A 34 0.83 28.31 8.43
C ASN A 34 1.90 27.71 9.36
N ARG A 35 3.08 27.39 8.80
CA ARG A 35 4.20 26.78 9.54
C ARG A 35 4.76 27.67 10.66
N SER A 36 4.89 28.97 10.43
CA SER A 36 5.39 29.93 11.43
C SER A 36 4.44 30.02 12.63
N ASN A 37 3.13 30.10 12.35
CA ASN A 37 2.10 30.10 13.40
C ASN A 37 2.15 28.81 14.23
N LYS A 38 2.21 27.65 13.57
CA LYS A 38 2.38 26.34 14.24
C LYS A 38 3.59 26.32 15.16
N THR A 39 4.76 26.70 14.66
CA THR A 39 6.01 26.67 15.44
C THR A 39 5.93 27.57 16.68
N LYS A 40 5.43 28.81 16.53
CA LYS A 40 5.26 29.72 17.67
C LYS A 40 4.26 29.19 18.69
N PHE A 41 3.14 28.63 18.22
CA PHE A 41 2.11 28.07 19.09
C PHE A 41 2.65 26.87 19.89
N ILE A 42 3.39 25.97 19.24
CA ILE A 42 4.04 24.84 19.90
C ILE A 42 5.02 25.32 20.98
N TYR A 43 5.85 26.32 20.68
CA TYR A 43 6.78 26.88 21.67
C TYR A 43 6.06 27.46 22.89
N MET A 44 5.01 28.25 22.67
CA MET A 44 4.19 28.82 23.74
C MET A 44 3.53 27.73 24.59
N LEU A 45 2.98 26.69 23.96
CA LEU A 45 2.39 25.55 24.67
C LEU A 45 3.43 24.78 25.50
N VAL A 46 4.62 24.54 24.94
CA VAL A 46 5.73 23.87 25.63
C VAL A 46 6.13 24.63 26.89
N GLU A 47 6.31 25.95 26.80
CA GLU A 47 6.66 26.78 27.96
C GLU A 47 5.54 26.76 29.00
N LYS A 48 4.27 26.89 28.57
CA LYS A 48 3.12 26.82 29.47
C LYS A 48 3.05 25.50 30.25
N LEU A 49 3.26 24.37 29.57
CA LEU A 49 3.30 23.05 30.21
C LEU A 49 4.46 22.94 31.21
N LYS A 50 5.65 23.46 30.88
CA LYS A 50 6.78 23.49 31.82
C LYS A 50 6.50 24.34 33.06
N THR A 51 5.75 25.44 32.95
CA THR A 51 5.41 26.28 34.12
C THR A 51 4.57 25.56 35.16
N ILE A 52 3.86 24.50 34.77
CA ILE A 52 3.08 23.62 35.66
C ILE A 52 3.76 22.26 35.88
N ASP A 53 5.09 22.21 35.71
CA ASP A 53 5.95 21.05 35.96
C ASP A 53 5.64 19.80 35.10
N ILE A 54 5.07 20.01 33.91
CA ILE A 54 4.87 18.96 32.92
C ILE A 54 6.09 18.88 32.01
N THR A 55 6.74 17.72 32.00
CA THR A 55 7.86 17.45 31.08
C THR A 55 7.36 17.35 29.64
N THR A 56 8.06 18.00 28.71
CA THR A 56 7.71 18.03 27.29
C THR A 56 8.85 17.46 26.44
N LYS A 57 8.47 16.74 25.39
CA LYS A 57 9.37 16.30 24.31
C LYS A 57 8.74 16.70 22.98
N GLN A 58 9.56 17.13 22.03
CA GLN A 58 9.11 17.53 20.70
C GLN A 58 9.73 16.61 19.66
N ALA A 59 8.88 15.93 18.89
CA ALA A 59 9.32 15.16 17.73
C ALA A 59 9.75 16.11 16.59
N ARG A 60 10.71 15.65 15.79
CA ARG A 60 11.15 16.37 14.59
C ARG A 60 10.08 16.33 13.50
N ASP A 61 9.49 15.16 13.30
CA ASP A 61 8.49 14.87 12.28
C ASP A 61 7.22 14.35 12.96
N ASP A 62 6.84 13.10 12.68
CA ASP A 62 5.71 12.45 13.35
C ASP A 62 6.02 12.11 14.81
N ALA A 63 5.02 12.24 15.69
CA ALA A 63 5.19 12.07 17.13
C ALA A 63 4.92 10.65 17.63
N ASP A 64 4.32 9.78 16.82
CA ASP A 64 3.76 8.51 17.30
C ASP A 64 4.84 7.60 17.87
N VAL A 65 5.96 7.45 17.15
CA VAL A 65 7.11 6.65 17.60
C VAL A 65 7.67 7.21 18.90
N LEU A 66 7.88 8.54 18.98
CA LEU A 66 8.43 9.19 20.19
C LEU A 66 7.50 9.02 21.40
N ILE A 67 6.18 9.07 21.19
CA ILE A 67 5.17 8.83 22.24
C ILE A 67 5.31 7.40 22.76
N ILE A 68 5.33 6.40 21.87
CA ILE A 68 5.42 4.99 22.26
C ILE A 68 6.76 4.68 22.94
N GLU A 69 7.88 5.13 22.38
CA GLU A 69 9.21 4.96 22.98
C GLU A 69 9.28 5.58 24.38
N THR A 70 8.72 6.78 24.55
CA THR A 70 8.67 7.44 25.86
C THR A 70 7.83 6.64 26.86
N ALA A 71 6.67 6.12 26.44
CA ALA A 71 5.82 5.31 27.30
C ALA A 71 6.48 3.99 27.70
N ILE A 72 7.15 3.31 26.77
CA ILE A 72 7.91 2.08 27.05
C ILE A 72 9.02 2.37 28.07
N ALA A 73 9.84 3.39 27.84
CA ALA A 73 10.93 3.76 28.75
C ALA A 73 10.42 4.13 30.16
N LEU A 74 9.27 4.82 30.26
CA LEU A 74 8.65 5.12 31.55
C LEU A 74 8.12 3.86 32.24
N SER A 75 7.56 2.91 31.49
CA SER A 75 7.02 1.66 32.03
C SER A 75 8.09 0.72 32.61
N GLU A 76 9.36 0.86 32.21
CA GLU A 76 10.47 0.11 32.81
C GLU A 76 10.74 0.52 34.26
N HIS A 77 10.43 1.77 34.62
CA HIS A 77 10.68 2.35 35.95
C HIS A 77 9.41 2.59 36.76
N GLN A 78 8.24 2.58 36.13
CA GLN A 78 6.94 2.84 36.74
C GLN A 78 6.01 1.63 36.59
N LYS A 79 5.10 1.42 37.56
CA LYS A 79 4.15 0.31 37.49
C LYS A 79 3.16 0.42 36.32
N THR A 80 2.91 1.63 35.81
CA THR A 80 1.90 1.88 34.77
C THR A 80 2.24 3.13 33.98
N ALA A 81 2.22 3.03 32.66
CA ALA A 81 2.26 4.15 31.73
C ALA A 81 0.92 4.21 30.97
N VAL A 82 0.33 5.39 30.85
CA VAL A 82 -0.93 5.62 30.11
C VAL A 82 -0.64 6.51 28.93
N ILE A 83 -0.99 6.05 27.73
CA ILE A 83 -0.90 6.84 26.50
C ILE A 83 -2.29 7.38 26.19
N ILE A 84 -2.36 8.67 25.90
CA ILE A 84 -3.60 9.36 25.52
C ILE A 84 -3.39 9.92 24.13
N GLY A 85 -4.17 9.42 23.17
CA GLY A 85 -4.16 9.87 21.78
C GLY A 85 -5.30 9.24 21.01
N GLU A 86 -5.74 9.92 19.95
CA GLU A 86 -6.83 9.45 19.07
C GLU A 86 -6.31 8.66 17.87
N ASP A 87 -5.02 8.77 17.55
CA ASP A 87 -4.44 8.15 16.38
C ASP A 87 -4.31 6.62 16.55
N ILE A 88 -4.74 5.89 15.52
CA ILE A 88 -4.66 4.43 15.48
C ILE A 88 -3.22 3.93 15.35
N ASP A 89 -2.33 4.76 14.79
CA ASP A 89 -0.92 4.43 14.62
C ASP A 89 -0.26 4.22 15.99
N LEU A 90 -0.66 4.97 17.03
CA LEU A 90 -0.22 4.76 18.40
C LEU A 90 -0.52 3.33 18.88
N LEU A 91 -1.74 2.84 18.68
CA LEU A 91 -2.15 1.49 19.08
C LEU A 91 -1.39 0.43 18.29
N VAL A 92 -1.24 0.62 16.98
CA VAL A 92 -0.53 -0.32 16.10
C VAL A 92 0.95 -0.43 16.48
N ILE A 93 1.63 0.70 16.65
CA ILE A 93 3.04 0.77 17.03
C ILE A 93 3.22 0.14 18.41
N LEU A 94 2.36 0.47 19.37
CA LEU A 94 2.42 -0.06 20.72
C LEU A 94 2.26 -1.59 20.75
N ILE A 95 1.25 -2.14 20.08
CA ILE A 95 1.09 -3.61 19.94
C ILE A 95 2.32 -4.21 19.27
N GLY A 96 2.85 -3.60 18.21
CA GLY A 96 4.04 -4.08 17.50
C GLY A 96 5.31 -4.07 18.37
N ARG A 97 5.48 -3.04 19.19
CA ARG A 97 6.65 -2.80 20.05
C ARG A 97 6.63 -3.60 21.35
N THR A 98 5.46 -4.00 21.85
CA THR A 98 5.31 -4.66 23.16
C THR A 98 4.90 -6.13 23.06
N GLN A 99 5.03 -6.79 21.91
CA GLN A 99 4.64 -8.21 21.75
C GLN A 99 5.37 -9.17 22.72
N SER A 100 6.54 -8.77 23.25
CA SER A 100 7.28 -9.51 24.28
C SER A 100 6.70 -9.35 25.69
N HIS A 101 5.82 -8.38 25.94
CA HIS A 101 5.28 -8.03 27.25
C HIS A 101 3.78 -8.35 27.27
N GLN A 102 3.46 -9.63 27.52
CA GLN A 102 2.11 -10.20 27.61
C GLN A 102 1.31 -9.70 28.83
N GLN A 103 1.15 -8.40 28.99
CA GLN A 103 0.06 -7.88 29.82
C GLN A 103 -1.02 -7.34 28.89
N GLU A 104 -2.28 -7.45 29.30
CA GLU A 104 -3.45 -6.98 28.56
C GLU A 104 -3.41 -5.45 28.45
N ILE A 105 -2.52 -4.89 27.64
CA ILE A 105 -2.40 -3.44 27.50
C ILE A 105 -3.59 -2.92 26.63
N PHE A 106 -4.27 -3.79 25.84
CA PHE A 106 -5.44 -3.42 25.02
C PHE A 106 -6.43 -4.59 24.85
N SER A 107 -7.74 -4.28 24.77
CA SER A 107 -8.75 -5.25 24.32
C SER A 107 -8.67 -5.43 22.80
N SER A 108 -7.69 -6.21 22.33
CA SER A 108 -7.56 -6.58 20.92
C SER A 108 -8.48 -7.74 20.50
N LYS A 109 -9.64 -7.93 21.17
CA LYS A 109 -10.50 -9.12 20.99
C LYS A 109 -10.85 -9.40 19.53
N SER A 110 -10.98 -8.35 18.72
CA SER A 110 -11.25 -8.44 17.28
C SER A 110 -10.11 -9.07 16.45
N PHE A 111 -8.87 -9.07 16.96
CA PHE A 111 -7.70 -9.71 16.36
C PHE A 111 -7.41 -11.10 16.92
N ASP A 112 -8.08 -11.55 17.97
CA ASP A 112 -7.81 -12.87 18.57
C ASP A 112 -8.19 -14.02 17.61
N GLN A 113 -9.11 -13.76 16.69
CA GLN A 113 -9.44 -14.66 15.58
C GLN A 113 -8.36 -14.71 14.46
N TYR A 114 -7.35 -13.83 14.50
CA TYR A 114 -6.29 -13.72 13.48
C TYR A 114 -4.89 -13.70 14.13
N PRO A 115 -4.47 -14.78 14.80
CA PRO A 115 -3.27 -14.78 15.63
C PRO A 115 -1.97 -14.54 14.84
N ARG A 116 -1.84 -15.08 13.62
CA ARG A 116 -0.65 -14.83 12.79
C ARG A 116 -0.60 -13.40 12.30
N THR A 117 -1.74 -12.87 11.87
CA THR A 117 -1.79 -11.47 11.43
C THR A 117 -1.56 -10.50 12.59
N LYS A 118 -2.06 -10.81 13.80
CA LYS A 118 -1.82 -10.04 15.03
C LYS A 118 -0.32 -9.94 15.36
N LYS A 119 0.44 -11.04 15.22
CA LYS A 119 1.91 -11.04 15.34
C LYS A 119 2.58 -10.06 14.35
N HIS A 120 1.97 -9.86 13.19
CA HIS A 120 2.50 -9.00 12.12
C HIS A 120 1.73 -7.69 11.95
N ILE A 121 1.24 -7.10 13.04
CA ILE A 121 0.35 -5.92 13.00
C ILE A 121 0.96 -4.71 12.29
N LEU A 122 2.26 -4.43 12.49
CA LEU A 122 2.97 -3.36 11.80
C LEU A 122 2.93 -3.57 10.28
N PHE A 123 3.21 -4.80 9.85
CA PHE A 123 3.17 -5.16 8.44
C PHE A 123 1.75 -5.06 7.88
N LEU A 124 0.74 -5.61 8.58
CA LEU A 124 -0.66 -5.49 8.14
C LEU A 124 -1.04 -4.02 7.91
N HIS A 125 -0.75 -3.15 8.88
CA HIS A 125 -1.16 -1.76 8.84
C HIS A 125 -0.47 -0.99 7.71
N ALA A 126 0.86 -1.09 7.60
CA ALA A 126 1.61 -0.45 6.53
C ALA A 126 1.28 -1.04 5.15
N PHE A 127 1.20 -2.36 5.02
CA PHE A 127 1.03 -3.03 3.72
C PHE A 127 -0.38 -2.85 3.13
N SER A 128 -1.40 -2.80 3.98
CA SER A 128 -2.79 -2.52 3.55
C SER A 128 -3.06 -1.04 3.26
N GLY A 129 -2.14 -0.15 3.66
CA GLY A 129 -2.25 1.30 3.52
C GLY A 129 -2.39 2.00 4.87
N CYS A 130 -1.45 2.87 5.22
CA CYS A 130 -1.54 3.87 6.28
C CYS A 130 -1.29 5.27 5.67
N ASP A 131 -1.05 6.29 6.49
CA ASP A 131 -0.90 7.68 6.04
C ASP A 131 0.27 7.91 5.05
N THR A 132 1.28 7.04 5.13
CA THR A 132 2.51 7.13 4.35
C THR A 132 2.59 6.09 3.22
N THR A 133 1.79 5.03 3.26
CA THR A 133 1.82 3.99 2.21
C THR A 133 0.61 4.07 1.28
N SER A 134 0.67 3.37 0.14
CA SER A 134 -0.46 3.28 -0.77
C SER A 134 -1.47 2.24 -0.31
N ALA A 135 -2.74 2.41 -0.68
CA ALA A 135 -3.76 1.39 -0.50
C ALA A 135 -4.02 0.64 -1.81
N LEU A 136 -4.25 -0.66 -1.72
CA LEU A 136 -4.65 -1.51 -2.84
C LEU A 136 -6.16 -1.36 -3.08
N PHE A 137 -6.58 -1.11 -4.32
CA PHE A 137 -7.98 -0.88 -4.66
C PHE A 137 -8.86 -2.08 -4.27
N LYS A 138 -9.96 -1.82 -3.53
CA LYS A 138 -10.88 -2.85 -2.99
C LYS A 138 -10.22 -3.91 -2.08
N LYS A 139 -9.03 -3.63 -1.54
CA LYS A 139 -8.33 -4.52 -0.58
C LYS A 139 -8.12 -3.76 0.74
N GLY A 140 -9.22 -3.52 1.46
CA GLY A 140 -9.17 -2.90 2.78
C GLY A 140 -8.55 -3.80 3.85
N LYS A 141 -8.27 -3.24 5.02
CA LYS A 141 -7.64 -3.93 6.17
C LYS A 141 -8.27 -5.28 6.48
N LYS A 142 -9.61 -5.37 6.60
CA LYS A 142 -10.34 -6.63 6.83
C LYS A 142 -10.04 -7.69 5.78
N THR A 143 -10.02 -7.31 4.50
CA THR A 143 -9.74 -8.21 3.38
C THR A 143 -8.29 -8.68 3.40
N VAL A 144 -7.34 -7.77 3.65
CA VAL A 144 -5.91 -8.09 3.76
C VAL A 144 -5.68 -9.02 4.95
N THR A 145 -6.24 -8.74 6.13
CA THR A 145 -6.14 -9.60 7.32
C THR A 145 -6.58 -11.04 7.02
N LYS A 146 -7.78 -11.22 6.45
CA LYS A 146 -8.30 -12.55 6.09
C LYS A 146 -7.41 -13.28 5.09
N ALA A 147 -6.80 -12.54 4.16
CA ALA A 147 -5.94 -13.11 3.14
C ALA A 147 -4.56 -13.49 3.69
N LEU A 148 -3.91 -12.62 4.49
CA LEU A 148 -2.63 -12.91 5.14
C LEU A 148 -2.72 -14.17 6.01
N GLU A 149 -3.82 -14.32 6.76
CA GLU A 149 -4.06 -15.52 7.57
C GLU A 149 -4.12 -16.80 6.72
N LYS A 150 -4.40 -16.74 5.42
CA LYS A 150 -4.41 -17.94 4.56
C LYS A 150 -3.05 -18.23 3.92
N ILE A 151 -2.08 -17.31 3.99
CA ILE A 151 -0.78 -17.47 3.35
C ILE A 151 0.06 -18.52 4.10
N PRO A 152 0.51 -19.59 3.43
CA PRO A 152 1.47 -20.52 4.01
C PRO A 152 2.80 -19.83 4.29
N ASN A 153 3.42 -20.13 5.43
CA ASN A 153 4.71 -19.53 5.84
C ASN A 153 4.71 -17.99 5.93
N LEU A 154 3.55 -17.37 6.22
CA LEU A 154 3.43 -15.91 6.37
C LEU A 154 4.56 -15.32 7.22
N ASP A 155 4.90 -15.96 8.35
CA ASP A 155 5.97 -15.52 9.24
C ASP A 155 7.28 -15.27 8.51
N LYS A 156 7.74 -16.24 7.70
CA LYS A 156 9.00 -16.11 6.95
C LYS A 156 8.95 -14.98 5.92
N LEU A 157 7.78 -14.79 5.28
CA LEU A 157 7.61 -13.75 4.27
C LEU A 157 7.60 -12.35 4.87
N VAL A 158 7.09 -12.21 6.10
CA VAL A 158 6.92 -10.89 6.75
C VAL A 158 8.12 -10.52 7.62
N GLU A 159 8.82 -11.48 8.22
CA GLU A 159 9.98 -11.22 9.09
C GLU A 159 11.08 -10.42 8.39
N VAL A 160 11.24 -10.54 7.07
CA VAL A 160 12.19 -9.75 6.28
C VAL A 160 11.92 -8.24 6.32
N PHE A 161 10.68 -7.82 6.60
CA PHE A 161 10.32 -6.41 6.73
C PHE A 161 10.71 -5.83 8.09
N GLN A 162 10.93 -6.68 9.08
CA GLN A 162 11.35 -6.28 10.43
C GLN A 162 12.88 -6.29 10.57
N GLN A 163 13.58 -7.00 9.69
CA GLN A 163 15.04 -7.05 9.67
C GLN A 163 15.63 -5.72 9.23
N GLU A 164 16.48 -5.15 10.07
CA GLU A 164 17.32 -4.02 9.71
C GLU A 164 18.28 -4.43 8.59
N ASN A 165 18.50 -3.56 7.61
CA ASN A 165 19.40 -3.80 6.47
C ASN A 165 19.04 -5.04 5.62
N CYS A 166 17.73 -5.33 5.49
CA CYS A 166 17.25 -6.42 4.66
C CYS A 166 17.68 -6.22 3.19
N PRO A 167 18.23 -7.25 2.51
CA PRO A 167 18.55 -7.14 1.10
C PRO A 167 17.30 -6.80 0.28
N VAL A 168 17.41 -5.73 -0.52
CA VAL A 168 16.31 -5.18 -1.34
C VAL A 168 15.65 -6.25 -2.22
N GLN A 169 16.44 -7.14 -2.82
CA GLN A 169 15.93 -8.24 -3.63
C GLN A 169 15.04 -9.19 -2.82
N THR A 170 15.51 -9.63 -1.64
CA THR A 170 14.75 -10.50 -0.74
C THR A 170 13.46 -9.83 -0.30
N LEU A 171 13.50 -8.54 0.05
CA LEU A 171 12.33 -7.76 0.41
C LEU A 171 11.27 -7.78 -0.71
N PHE A 172 11.68 -7.55 -1.95
CA PHE A 172 10.77 -7.53 -3.09
C PHE A 172 10.21 -8.90 -3.43
N GLU A 173 11.02 -9.95 -3.44
CA GLU A 173 10.54 -11.31 -3.69
C GLU A 173 9.45 -11.72 -2.70
N ASN A 174 9.65 -11.43 -1.41
CA ASN A 174 8.66 -11.73 -0.38
C ASN A 174 7.42 -10.83 -0.49
N GLY A 175 7.59 -9.53 -0.72
CA GLY A 175 6.48 -8.60 -0.92
C GLY A 175 5.62 -8.94 -2.14
N VAL A 176 6.24 -9.32 -3.26
CA VAL A 176 5.55 -9.75 -4.49
C VAL A 176 4.79 -11.06 -4.26
N ARG A 177 5.38 -12.04 -3.56
CA ARG A 177 4.66 -13.28 -3.19
C ARG A 177 3.41 -12.99 -2.36
N ILE A 178 3.49 -12.04 -1.43
CA ILE A 178 2.32 -11.60 -0.64
C ILE A 178 1.29 -10.92 -1.55
N LEU A 179 1.70 -10.03 -2.45
CA LEU A 179 0.78 -9.40 -3.42
C LEU A 179 0.08 -10.44 -4.29
N LEU A 180 0.80 -11.39 -4.87
CA LEU A 180 0.25 -12.47 -5.69
C LEU A 180 -0.82 -13.26 -4.91
N ALA A 181 -0.52 -13.63 -3.67
CA ALA A 181 -1.49 -14.29 -2.79
C ALA A 181 -2.74 -13.43 -2.50
N LEU A 182 -2.58 -12.11 -2.26
CA LEU A 182 -3.71 -11.19 -2.02
C LEU A 182 -4.64 -11.04 -3.24
N TYR A 183 -4.09 -11.22 -4.45
CA TYR A 183 -4.84 -11.22 -5.70
C TYR A 183 -5.28 -12.63 -6.14
N ASN A 184 -5.13 -13.63 -5.27
CA ASN A 184 -5.49 -15.03 -5.51
C ASN A 184 -4.78 -15.65 -6.73
N ALA A 185 -3.51 -15.31 -6.92
CA ALA A 185 -2.69 -15.95 -7.95
C ALA A 185 -2.48 -17.45 -7.64
N PRO A 186 -2.29 -18.30 -8.67
CA PRO A 186 -1.84 -19.67 -8.48
C PRO A 186 -0.52 -19.73 -7.68
N LYS A 187 -0.30 -20.80 -6.91
CA LYS A 187 0.92 -20.96 -6.10
C LYS A 187 2.20 -21.06 -6.94
N SER A 188 2.08 -21.48 -8.20
CA SER A 188 3.17 -21.57 -9.17
C SER A 188 3.55 -20.23 -9.79
N GLU A 189 2.68 -19.22 -9.69
CA GLU A 189 2.93 -17.90 -10.23
C GLU A 189 3.88 -17.12 -9.31
N ASP A 190 4.96 -16.58 -9.87
CA ASP A 190 5.95 -15.76 -9.18
C ASP A 190 6.15 -14.39 -9.85
N ASN A 191 5.51 -14.15 -11.00
CA ASN A 191 5.67 -12.94 -11.79
C ASN A 191 4.37 -12.12 -11.79
N ILE A 192 4.39 -11.01 -11.04
CA ILE A 192 3.22 -10.13 -10.90
C ILE A 192 2.78 -9.48 -12.22
N ASP A 193 3.70 -9.19 -13.14
CA ASP A 193 3.36 -8.61 -14.44
C ASP A 193 2.72 -9.65 -15.36
N HIS A 194 3.24 -10.89 -15.36
CA HIS A 194 2.62 -12.01 -16.06
C HIS A 194 1.21 -12.27 -15.52
N PHE A 195 1.06 -12.36 -14.19
CA PHE A 195 -0.25 -12.55 -13.57
C PHE A 195 -1.22 -11.39 -13.88
N ARG A 196 -0.74 -10.14 -13.78
CA ARG A 196 -1.51 -8.94 -14.12
C ARG A 196 -2.02 -9.00 -15.56
N TYR A 197 -1.17 -9.39 -16.51
CA TYR A 197 -1.55 -9.55 -17.91
C TYR A 197 -2.59 -10.66 -18.08
N THR A 198 -2.39 -11.82 -17.48
CA THR A 198 -3.37 -12.92 -17.51
C THR A 198 -4.73 -12.51 -16.96
N GLN A 199 -4.77 -11.76 -15.86
CA GLN A 199 -6.02 -11.18 -15.34
C GLN A 199 -6.65 -10.19 -16.30
N PHE A 200 -5.86 -9.33 -16.94
CA PHE A 200 -6.35 -8.41 -17.96
C PHE A 200 -7.01 -9.15 -19.13
N ILE A 201 -6.36 -10.18 -19.69
CA ILE A 201 -6.91 -11.03 -20.76
C ILE A 201 -8.22 -11.69 -20.33
N LYS A 202 -8.29 -12.18 -19.08
CA LYS A 202 -9.53 -12.77 -18.54
C LYS A 202 -10.67 -11.75 -18.52
N LEU A 203 -10.40 -10.53 -18.05
CA LEU A 203 -11.40 -9.47 -17.96
C LEU A 203 -11.87 -8.99 -19.35
N THR A 204 -11.00 -8.94 -20.36
CA THR A 204 -11.40 -8.51 -21.72
C THR A 204 -12.39 -9.47 -22.38
N LYS A 205 -12.45 -10.74 -21.94
CA LYS A 205 -13.38 -11.75 -22.46
C LYS A 205 -14.80 -11.63 -21.89
N LEU A 206 -15.02 -10.83 -20.84
CA LEU A 206 -16.30 -10.79 -20.11
C LEU A 206 -17.37 -9.87 -20.73
N ASN A 207 -17.18 -9.35 -21.96
CA ASN A 207 -18.08 -8.39 -22.62
C ASN A 207 -18.47 -7.19 -21.73
N LYS A 208 -17.62 -6.83 -20.76
CA LYS A 208 -17.80 -5.70 -19.83
C LYS A 208 -16.56 -4.81 -19.89
N PRO A 209 -16.69 -3.49 -19.63
CA PRO A 209 -15.53 -2.61 -19.53
C PRO A 209 -14.54 -3.12 -18.46
N VAL A 210 -13.26 -3.20 -18.83
CA VAL A 210 -12.22 -3.66 -17.91
C VAL A 210 -11.91 -2.57 -16.89
N GLN A 211 -12.18 -2.86 -15.61
CA GLN A 211 -11.80 -1.97 -14.51
C GLN A 211 -10.32 -2.20 -14.16
N LEU A 212 -9.40 -1.45 -14.78
CA LEU A 212 -7.95 -1.64 -14.60
C LEU A 212 -7.46 -1.55 -13.15
N SER A 213 -8.20 -0.85 -12.27
CA SER A 213 -7.86 -0.74 -10.85
C SER A 213 -8.04 -2.05 -10.07
N THR A 214 -8.79 -3.03 -10.58
CA THR A 214 -8.93 -4.35 -9.93
C THR A 214 -7.77 -5.30 -10.22
N LEU A 215 -6.91 -4.96 -11.19
CA LEU A 215 -5.74 -5.75 -11.53
C LEU A 215 -4.65 -5.63 -10.44
N PRO A 216 -3.80 -6.67 -10.26
CA PRO A 216 -2.59 -6.58 -9.44
C PRO A 216 -1.71 -5.40 -9.87
N PRO A 217 -0.98 -4.70 -8.98
CA PRO A 217 -0.09 -3.62 -9.42
C PRO A 217 0.95 -4.14 -10.44
N THR A 218 1.45 -3.26 -11.30
CA THR A 218 2.66 -3.56 -12.09
C THR A 218 3.84 -3.80 -11.14
N SER A 219 4.84 -4.56 -11.55
CA SER A 219 6.08 -4.75 -10.79
C SER A 219 6.63 -3.43 -10.28
N VAL A 220 6.81 -2.42 -11.13
CA VAL A 220 7.38 -1.11 -10.72
C VAL A 220 6.56 -0.42 -9.63
N ALA A 221 5.22 -0.37 -9.76
CA ALA A 221 4.35 0.18 -8.71
C ALA A 221 4.38 -0.67 -7.42
N ALA A 222 4.46 -1.99 -7.54
CA ALA A 222 4.60 -2.90 -6.40
C ALA A 222 5.90 -2.65 -5.64
N HIS A 223 7.02 -2.46 -6.34
CA HIS A 223 8.32 -2.14 -5.73
C HIS A 223 8.23 -0.85 -4.92
N GLN A 224 7.62 0.20 -5.46
CA GLN A 224 7.46 1.46 -4.74
C GLN A 224 6.57 1.34 -3.50
N HIS A 225 5.49 0.55 -3.58
CA HIS A 225 4.66 0.25 -2.41
C HIS A 225 5.45 -0.52 -1.34
N ILE A 226 6.15 -1.59 -1.73
CA ILE A 226 6.95 -2.43 -0.82
C ILE A 226 8.05 -1.61 -0.13
N ASN A 227 8.73 -0.72 -0.87
CA ASN A 227 9.73 0.20 -0.31
C ASN A 227 9.15 1.08 0.79
N ARG A 228 8.00 1.72 0.54
CA ARG A 228 7.35 2.56 1.56
C ARG A 228 6.86 1.77 2.76
N VAL A 229 6.40 0.53 2.54
CA VAL A 229 6.02 -0.37 3.64
C VAL A 229 7.23 -0.69 4.51
N TYR A 230 8.36 -1.05 3.91
CA TYR A 230 9.59 -1.31 4.64
C TYR A 230 10.04 -0.08 5.42
N TYR A 231 10.15 1.09 4.75
CA TYR A 231 10.46 2.36 5.39
C TYR A 231 9.60 2.61 6.62
N GLN A 232 8.27 2.51 6.47
CA GLN A 232 7.35 2.79 7.57
C GLN A 232 7.54 1.83 8.75
N ILE A 233 7.70 0.54 8.48
CA ILE A 233 7.94 -0.46 9.54
C ILE A 233 9.25 -0.17 10.26
N GLN A 234 10.32 0.15 9.52
CA GLN A 234 11.62 0.43 10.09
C GLN A 234 11.60 1.71 10.94
N THR A 235 10.93 2.77 10.49
CA THR A 235 10.71 3.99 11.28
C THR A 235 9.93 3.69 12.56
N TRP A 236 8.86 2.88 12.50
CA TRP A 236 8.13 2.45 13.69
C TRP A 236 8.94 1.57 14.65
N LEU A 237 9.98 0.89 14.13
CA LEU A 237 10.92 0.11 14.94
C LEU A 237 12.05 0.97 15.54
N GLY A 238 12.12 2.27 15.20
CA GLY A 238 13.12 3.21 15.71
C GLY A 238 14.35 3.36 14.82
N ASN A 239 14.32 2.82 13.60
CA ASN A 239 15.43 2.90 12.66
C ASN A 239 15.30 4.16 11.79
N ASP A 240 16.41 4.89 11.63
CA ASP A 240 16.50 6.07 10.78
C ASP A 240 16.91 5.65 9.36
N LEU A 241 16.04 5.90 8.39
CA LEU A 241 16.26 5.58 6.99
C LEU A 241 16.10 6.84 6.13
N GLU A 242 16.86 6.93 5.05
CA GLU A 242 16.68 8.01 4.09
C GLU A 242 15.45 7.74 3.21
N PRO A 243 14.35 8.53 3.31
CA PRO A 243 13.10 8.23 2.60
C PRO A 243 13.28 8.17 1.08
N GLN A 244 14.26 8.89 0.53
CA GLN A 244 14.53 8.94 -0.91
C GLN A 244 15.03 7.61 -1.48
N GLU A 245 15.61 6.75 -0.65
CA GLU A 245 15.99 5.38 -1.01
C GLU A 245 14.79 4.41 -0.99
N TRP A 246 13.71 4.80 -0.31
CA TRP A 246 12.57 3.94 0.00
C TRP A 246 11.24 4.43 -0.55
N GLY A 247 11.27 4.88 -1.81
CA GLY A 247 10.07 5.14 -2.60
C GLY A 247 9.42 6.50 -2.38
N TRP A 248 10.22 7.44 -1.90
CA TRP A 248 9.91 8.87 -1.84
C TRP A 248 10.87 9.68 -2.71
N MET A 249 10.44 10.86 -3.10
CA MET A 249 11.27 11.86 -3.76
C MET A 249 11.08 13.21 -3.09
N LEU A 250 12.15 13.99 -2.95
CA LEU A 250 12.09 15.31 -2.36
C LEU A 250 11.88 16.36 -3.46
N GLU A 251 10.69 16.97 -3.49
CA GLU A 251 10.36 18.05 -4.42
C GLU A 251 10.01 19.31 -3.63
N ASN A 252 10.74 20.41 -3.86
CA ASN A 252 10.52 21.70 -3.19
C ASN A 252 10.49 21.62 -1.64
N GLY A 253 11.28 20.70 -1.06
CA GLY A 253 11.32 20.46 0.39
C GLY A 253 10.12 19.66 0.93
N ILE A 254 9.33 19.03 0.06
CA ILE A 254 8.20 18.15 0.41
C ILE A 254 8.51 16.74 -0.09
N LEU A 255 8.24 15.73 0.74
CA LEU A 255 8.37 14.33 0.35
C LEU A 255 7.12 13.89 -0.42
N GLU A 256 7.36 13.45 -1.65
CA GLU A 256 6.35 12.95 -2.58
C GLU A 256 6.51 11.45 -2.81
N PRO A 257 5.43 10.66 -2.77
CA PRO A 257 5.54 9.23 -3.01
C PRO A 257 5.78 8.96 -4.49
N ILE A 258 6.83 8.20 -4.80
CA ILE A 258 7.06 7.69 -6.15
C ILE A 258 5.99 6.63 -6.42
N ARG A 259 5.01 6.91 -7.28
CA ARG A 259 3.91 5.97 -7.55
C ARG A 259 4.32 4.87 -8.53
N THR A 260 5.03 5.26 -9.57
CA THR A 260 5.54 4.40 -10.64
C THR A 260 6.67 5.16 -11.35
N LEU A 261 7.65 4.43 -11.88
CA LEU A 261 8.69 4.96 -12.77
C LEU A 261 8.31 4.81 -14.26
N LEU A 262 7.21 4.11 -14.54
CA LEU A 262 6.67 3.91 -15.88
C LEU A 262 5.54 4.90 -16.18
N PRO A 263 5.29 5.22 -17.46
CA PRO A 263 4.12 6.00 -17.84
C PRO A 263 2.82 5.36 -17.32
N PRO A 264 1.75 6.15 -17.05
CA PRO A 264 0.48 5.66 -16.51
C PRO A 264 -0.15 4.52 -17.31
N ALA A 265 0.12 4.47 -18.62
CA ALA A 265 -0.21 3.38 -19.51
C ALA A 265 0.86 3.29 -20.61
N PRO A 266 1.24 2.09 -21.07
CA PRO A 266 1.95 1.93 -22.34
C PRO A 266 1.19 2.62 -23.47
N THR A 267 1.90 3.22 -24.42
CA THR A 267 1.30 3.96 -25.55
C THR A 267 0.41 3.06 -26.41
N GLU A 268 0.73 1.77 -26.46
CA GLU A 268 0.00 0.70 -27.13
C GLU A 268 -1.36 0.46 -26.46
N LEU A 269 -1.46 0.69 -25.15
CA LEU A 269 -2.64 0.50 -24.33
C LEU A 269 -3.72 1.56 -24.64
N LEU A 270 -3.32 2.76 -25.03
CA LEU A 270 -4.21 3.85 -25.46
C LEU A 270 -4.85 3.59 -26.82
N ASN A 271 -4.24 2.71 -27.64
CA ASN A 271 -4.69 2.36 -28.98
C ASN A 271 -5.31 0.95 -29.05
N ILE A 272 -5.64 0.34 -27.89
CA ILE A 272 -6.12 -1.04 -27.84
C ILE A 272 -7.33 -1.23 -28.75
N ILE A 273 -7.12 -2.02 -29.79
CA ILE A 273 -8.14 -2.52 -30.70
C ILE A 273 -7.95 -4.03 -30.73
N PHE A 274 -8.89 -4.76 -30.13
CA PHE A 274 -8.94 -6.22 -30.20
C PHE A 274 -9.81 -6.64 -31.38
N CYS A 275 -9.24 -7.42 -32.30
CA CYS A 275 -10.03 -7.93 -33.41
C CYS A 275 -10.87 -9.13 -32.98
N ASN A 276 -12.07 -9.24 -33.56
CA ASN A 276 -12.90 -10.44 -33.51
C ASN A 276 -12.82 -11.24 -34.82
N CYS A 277 -11.65 -11.23 -35.47
CA CYS A 277 -11.43 -11.89 -36.75
C CYS A 277 -11.56 -13.42 -36.60
N LYS A 278 -12.49 -14.02 -37.36
CA LYS A 278 -12.70 -15.48 -37.40
C LYS A 278 -11.78 -16.19 -38.39
N ASN A 279 -11.51 -15.58 -39.55
CA ASN A 279 -10.82 -16.21 -40.66
C ASN A 279 -9.58 -15.41 -41.08
N GLY A 280 -8.46 -15.58 -40.37
CA GLY A 280 -7.18 -14.96 -40.71
C GLY A 280 -7.13 -13.43 -40.55
N CYS A 281 -6.16 -12.92 -39.81
CA CYS A 281 -6.01 -11.48 -39.56
C CYS A 281 -5.33 -10.76 -40.74
N GLY A 282 -5.98 -10.77 -41.90
CA GLY A 282 -5.54 -10.08 -43.12
C GLY A 282 -5.75 -8.56 -43.07
N SER A 283 -5.86 -7.92 -44.24
CA SER A 283 -5.99 -6.45 -44.38
C SER A 283 -7.22 -5.84 -43.71
N ARG A 284 -8.26 -6.63 -43.43
CA ARG A 284 -9.48 -6.19 -42.73
C ARG A 284 -9.38 -6.25 -41.21
N CYS A 285 -8.31 -6.82 -40.65
CA CYS A 285 -8.13 -6.92 -39.21
C CYS A 285 -7.97 -5.53 -38.57
N GLY A 286 -8.78 -5.25 -37.53
CA GLY A 286 -8.72 -3.99 -36.79
C GLY A 286 -7.37 -3.75 -36.11
N CYS A 287 -6.76 -4.79 -35.53
CA CYS A 287 -5.41 -4.71 -34.96
C CYS A 287 -4.42 -4.26 -36.05
N ARG A 288 -4.38 -4.98 -37.18
CA ARG A 288 -3.46 -4.72 -38.29
C ARG A 288 -3.65 -3.32 -38.90
N LYS A 289 -4.89 -2.88 -39.10
CA LYS A 289 -5.19 -1.52 -39.60
C LYS A 289 -4.66 -0.43 -38.69
N SER A 290 -4.57 -0.72 -37.40
CA SER A 290 -4.08 0.18 -36.37
C SER A 290 -2.58 0.01 -36.12
N GLY A 291 -1.89 -0.79 -36.96
CA GLY A 291 -0.47 -1.08 -36.81
C GLY A 291 -0.11 -2.03 -35.65
N LEU A 292 -1.11 -2.67 -35.03
CA LEU A 292 -0.91 -3.56 -33.88
C LEU A 292 -0.91 -5.04 -34.31
N LEU A 293 -0.08 -5.85 -33.67
CA LEU A 293 -0.16 -7.31 -33.74
C LEU A 293 -1.38 -7.81 -32.97
N CYS A 294 -1.93 -8.95 -33.38
CA CYS A 294 -2.99 -9.62 -32.64
C CYS A 294 -2.40 -10.24 -31.37
N SER A 295 -3.09 -10.07 -30.25
CA SER A 295 -2.71 -10.62 -28.94
C SER A 295 -3.73 -11.64 -28.44
N LEU A 296 -3.43 -12.26 -27.28
CA LEU A 296 -4.34 -13.17 -26.57
C LEU A 296 -5.68 -12.51 -26.17
N ALA A 297 -5.76 -11.18 -26.20
CA ALA A 297 -7.01 -10.44 -25.95
C ALA A 297 -7.92 -10.36 -27.20
N CYS A 298 -7.43 -10.72 -28.38
CA CYS A 298 -8.23 -10.71 -29.61
C CYS A 298 -9.23 -11.87 -29.60
N GLY A 299 -10.51 -11.58 -29.81
CA GLY A 299 -11.58 -12.49 -29.38
C GLY A 299 -11.60 -13.89 -29.99
N GLN A 300 -11.27 -14.05 -31.27
CA GLN A 300 -11.34 -15.36 -31.95
C GLN A 300 -9.97 -15.87 -32.42
N CYS A 301 -9.08 -14.97 -32.85
CA CYS A 301 -7.77 -15.37 -33.34
C CYS A 301 -6.74 -15.61 -32.22
N ASN A 302 -6.96 -15.03 -31.03
CA ASN A 302 -6.06 -15.03 -29.86
C ASN A 302 -4.60 -14.69 -30.18
N GLY A 303 -4.30 -14.11 -31.34
CA GLY A 303 -2.91 -13.88 -31.78
C GLY A 303 -2.07 -15.15 -31.95
N GLN A 304 -2.65 -16.36 -31.97
CA GLN A 304 -1.88 -17.62 -31.98
C GLN A 304 -1.73 -18.25 -33.37
N ALA A 305 -2.74 -18.14 -34.23
CA ALA A 305 -2.74 -18.78 -35.55
C ALA A 305 -3.31 -17.85 -36.63
N CYS A 306 -2.91 -16.58 -36.61
CA CYS A 306 -3.42 -15.59 -37.54
C CYS A 306 -2.30 -14.87 -38.29
N LEU A 307 -2.64 -14.32 -39.45
CA LEU A 307 -1.72 -13.60 -40.34
C LEU A 307 -1.10 -12.32 -39.72
N ASN A 308 -1.48 -11.97 -38.49
CA ASN A 308 -1.02 -10.79 -37.76
C ASN A 308 -0.56 -11.16 -36.34
N ALA A 309 -0.25 -12.43 -36.09
CA ALA A 309 0.37 -12.89 -34.86
C ALA A 309 1.84 -12.46 -34.78
N ALA A 310 2.37 -12.32 -33.57
CA ALA A 310 3.80 -12.17 -33.37
C ALA A 310 4.54 -13.44 -33.81
N GLN A 311 5.63 -13.30 -34.55
CA GLN A 311 6.54 -14.42 -34.85
C GLN A 311 7.50 -14.54 -33.67
N TYR A 312 7.35 -15.58 -32.85
CA TYR A 312 8.32 -15.83 -31.78
C TYR A 312 9.69 -16.14 -32.39
N PRO A 313 10.79 -15.47 -31.98
CA PRO A 313 12.12 -15.99 -32.23
C PRO A 313 12.27 -17.27 -31.41
N SER A 314 12.50 -18.39 -32.07
CA SER A 314 12.86 -19.66 -31.47
C SER A 314 14.25 -19.55 -30.83
N ASN A 315 14.33 -19.05 -29.60
CA ASN A 315 15.55 -19.11 -28.81
C ASN A 315 15.49 -20.39 -27.95
N PRO A 316 16.39 -21.38 -28.15
CA PRO A 316 16.31 -22.67 -27.47
C PRO A 316 16.54 -22.63 -25.96
N ASP A 317 16.96 -21.49 -25.40
CA ASP A 317 17.38 -21.35 -24.00
C ASP A 317 16.34 -20.63 -23.10
N GLU A 318 15.16 -20.29 -23.63
CA GLU A 318 14.03 -19.79 -22.82
C GLU A 318 12.91 -20.84 -22.78
N GLU A 319 13.04 -21.83 -21.89
CA GLU A 319 11.89 -22.62 -21.43
C GLU A 319 10.98 -21.76 -20.53
N ASN A 320 10.33 -20.75 -21.11
CA ASN A 320 9.15 -20.15 -20.51
C ASN A 320 7.94 -20.98 -20.98
N ALA A 321 7.59 -21.96 -20.14
CA ALA A 321 6.60 -22.98 -20.38
C ALA A 321 5.25 -22.41 -20.84
N TYR A 322 4.77 -22.92 -21.98
CA TYR A 322 3.36 -22.95 -22.33
C TYR A 322 2.60 -23.68 -21.21
N ASP A 323 1.58 -23.02 -20.63
CA ASP A 323 0.61 -23.66 -19.74
C ASP A 323 -0.76 -23.74 -20.43
N PRO A 324 -1.15 -24.92 -20.96
CA PRO A 324 -2.49 -25.16 -21.49
C PRO A 324 -3.61 -25.02 -20.46
N ASP A 325 -3.31 -25.03 -19.15
CA ASP A 325 -4.29 -24.95 -18.06
C ASP A 325 -4.95 -23.55 -17.96
N ILE A 326 -4.42 -22.55 -18.68
CA ILE A 326 -5.04 -21.22 -18.83
C ILE A 326 -6.47 -21.31 -19.38
N LEU A 327 -6.79 -22.34 -20.17
CA LEU A 327 -8.15 -22.55 -20.69
C LEU A 327 -9.03 -23.40 -19.77
N GLU A 328 -8.48 -24.38 -19.07
CA GLU A 328 -9.25 -25.32 -18.24
C GLU A 328 -9.67 -24.69 -16.89
N GLY A 329 -8.86 -23.79 -16.33
CA GLY A 329 -9.19 -23.02 -15.12
C GLY A 329 -10.30 -21.95 -15.29
N LEU A 330 -10.84 -21.78 -16.50
CA LEU A 330 -11.86 -20.76 -16.81
C LEU A 330 -13.29 -21.17 -16.47
N GLU A 331 -13.58 -22.47 -16.25
CA GLU A 331 -14.94 -22.95 -16.03
C GLU A 331 -15.35 -23.08 -14.55
N MET A 332 -14.41 -23.13 -13.60
CA MET A 332 -14.71 -23.59 -12.23
C MET A 332 -14.92 -22.53 -11.14
N ASN A 333 -14.73 -21.24 -11.41
CA ASN A 333 -14.84 -20.20 -10.37
C ASN A 333 -16.05 -19.27 -10.54
N MET A 334 -17.20 -19.85 -10.86
CA MET A 334 -18.50 -19.20 -10.74
C MET A 334 -19.35 -19.92 -9.69
N THR A 335 -19.11 -19.60 -8.42
CA THR A 335 -20.15 -19.64 -7.39
C THR A 335 -19.95 -18.48 -6.42
N ASP A 336 -20.92 -17.60 -6.50
CA ASP A 336 -21.34 -16.47 -5.65
C ASP A 336 -20.69 -16.32 -4.27
N ASN A 337 -20.39 -15.06 -3.92
CA ASN A 337 -20.42 -14.58 -2.55
C ASN A 337 -21.21 -13.27 -2.55
N GLU A 338 -22.53 -13.40 -2.65
CA GLU A 338 -23.45 -12.42 -2.10
C GLU A 338 -23.72 -12.80 -0.64
N ASP A 339 -23.90 -11.78 0.20
CA ASP A 339 -24.28 -11.80 1.61
C ASP A 339 -23.21 -12.20 2.66
N ASP A 340 -22.63 -11.18 3.32
CA ASP A 340 -22.79 -11.04 4.78
C ASP A 340 -22.32 -9.62 5.22
N ASP A 341 -23.21 -8.64 5.03
CA ASP A 341 -23.15 -7.36 5.74
C ASP A 341 -23.86 -7.53 7.08
N ASN A 342 -23.10 -7.88 8.13
CA ASN A 342 -23.39 -7.35 9.46
C ASN A 342 -22.16 -7.39 10.38
N GLU A 343 -21.98 -6.25 11.04
CA GLU A 343 -21.05 -5.94 12.13
C GLU A 343 -19.54 -6.06 11.87
N LEU A 344 -18.94 -4.94 11.45
CA LEU A 344 -17.55 -4.60 11.75
C LEU A 344 -17.36 -3.07 11.75
N ASN A 345 -17.92 -2.40 12.75
CA ASN A 345 -17.66 -0.97 13.03
C ASN A 345 -16.37 -0.81 13.85
N VAL A 346 -15.23 -0.86 13.17
CA VAL A 346 -13.93 -0.42 13.76
C VAL A 346 -13.14 0.47 12.77
N PHE A 347 -13.62 0.68 11.55
CA PHE A 347 -12.89 1.43 10.51
C PHE A 347 -13.67 2.56 9.83
N GLU A 348 -14.83 2.94 10.36
CA GLU A 348 -15.55 4.12 9.88
C GLU A 348 -15.84 5.09 11.03
N ARG A 349 -15.19 6.25 10.93
CA ARG A 349 -15.52 7.53 11.57
C ARG A 349 -15.77 7.50 13.09
N GLN A 350 -14.83 8.08 13.83
CA GLN A 350 -15.19 9.10 14.82
C GLN A 350 -14.52 10.41 14.42
#